data_AF-A0A962VKW0-F1
#
_entry.id   AF-A0A962VKW0-F1
#
_cell.length_a   1.000
_cell.length_b   1.000
_cell.length_c   1.000
_cell.angle_alpha   90.00
_cell.angle_beta   90.00
_cell.angle_gamma   90.00
#
_symmetry.space_group_name_H-M   'P 1'
#
loop_
_entity.id
_entity.type
_entity.pdbx_description
1 polymer ?
#
loop_
_entity_poly.entity_id
_entity_poly.type
_entity_poly.pdbx_seq_one_letter_code
_entity_poly.pdbx_strand_id
1 'polypeptide(L)' 'MTDLLTAAFVSSLIYGAVTAGVPLLLAGLGEQMSEKAGVLNIGLEGMMLLGAYGGFAAAYAT' A
#
# COMPACT_ATOMS: atom_id res chain seq x y z
N MET A 1 8.98 24.91 6.55
CA MET A 1 7.78 24.75 5.69
C MET A 1 8.15 24.71 4.21
N THR A 2 9.21 25.39 3.78
CA THR A 2 9.74 25.33 2.41
C THR A 2 10.39 23.99 2.07
N ASP A 3 10.83 23.21 3.06
CA ASP A 3 11.55 21.95 2.85
C ASP A 3 10.67 20.80 2.34
N LEU A 4 9.38 20.83 2.67
CA LEU A 4 8.39 19.81 2.27
C LEU A 4 7.99 19.91 0.79
N LEU A 5 8.19 21.05 0.13
CA LEU A 5 7.85 21.22 -1.29
C LEU A 5 9.09 21.25 -2.19
N THR A 6 10.23 20.80 -1.68
CA THR A 6 11.45 20.66 -2.49
C THR A 6 11.25 19.58 -3.55
N ALA A 7 11.84 19.78 -4.73
CA ALA A 7 11.78 18.80 -5.82
C ALA A 7 12.32 17.42 -5.41
N ALA A 8 13.32 17.39 -4.52
CA ALA A 8 13.87 16.16 -3.96
C ALA A 8 12.85 15.44 -3.06
N PHE A 9 12.19 16.15 -2.14
CA PHE A 9 11.17 15.54 -1.29
C PHE A 9 10.00 15.00 -2.13
N VAL A 10 9.44 15.81 -3.02
CA VAL A 10 8.27 15.40 -3.84
C VAL A 10 8.61 14.22 -4.74
N SER A 11 9.79 14.19 -5.36
CA SER A 11 10.21 13.05 -6.20
C SER A 11 10.39 11.78 -5.39
N SER A 12 11.01 11.85 -4.20
CA SER A 12 11.15 10.69 -3.31
C SER A 12 9.80 10.18 -2.78
N LEU A 13 8.87 11.08 -2.45
CA LEU A 13 7.53 10.74 -1.99
C LEU A 13 6.75 10.02 -3.09
N ILE A 14 6.72 10.57 -4.31
CA ILE A 14 6.01 9.94 -5.44
C ILE A 14 6.64 8.61 -5.80
N TYR A 15 7.98 8.53 -5.82
CA TYR A 15 8.68 7.27 -6.06
C TYR A 15 8.25 6.20 -5.06
N GLY A 16 8.34 6.48 -3.76
CA GLY A 16 7.92 5.56 -2.71
C GLY A 16 6.44 5.19 -2.81
N ALA A 17 5.57 6.17 -3.08
CA ALA A 17 4.13 5.95 -3.22
C ALA A 17 3.79 5.03 -4.40
N VAL A 18 4.44 5.20 -5.55
CA VAL A 18 4.22 4.33 -6.71
C VAL A 18 4.78 2.93 -6.45
N THR A 19 6.01 2.82 -5.94
CA THR A 19 6.64 1.52 -5.68
C THR A 19 5.86 0.69 -4.66
N ALA A 20 5.33 1.34 -3.60
CA ALA A 20 4.50 0.67 -2.61
C ALA A 20 3.04 0.46 -3.07
N GLY A 21 2.48 1.40 -3.83
CA GLY A 21 1.07 1.40 -4.23
C GLY A 21 0.74 0.45 -5.38
N VAL A 22 1.63 0.28 -6.37
CA VAL A 22 1.41 -0.60 -7.52
C VAL A 22 1.11 -2.05 -7.11
N PRO A 23 1.87 -2.73 -6.23
CA PRO A 23 1.54 -4.09 -5.83
C PRO A 23 0.21 -4.19 -5.07
N LEU A 24 -0.14 -3.18 -4.27
CA LEU A 24 -1.44 -3.12 -3.57
C LEU A 24 -2.61 -2.99 -4.56
N LEU A 25 -2.46 -2.17 -5.61
CA LEU A 25 -3.46 -2.03 -6.67
C LEU A 25 -3.65 -3.34 -7.43
N LEU A 26 -2.55 -4.04 -7.77
CA LEU A 26 -2.64 -5.34 -8.43
C LEU A 26 -3.33 -6.39 -7.54
N ALA A 27 -3.03 -6.40 -6.24
CA ALA A 27 -3.70 -7.28 -5.28
C ALA A 27 -5.21 -7.01 -5.22
N GLY A 28 -5.62 -5.75 -5.08
CA GLY A 28 -7.04 -5.37 -5.03
C GLY A 28 -7.79 -5.64 -6.34
N LEU A 29 -7.15 -5.48 -7.50
CA LEU A 29 -7.73 -5.88 -8.78
C LEU A 29 -7.97 -7.40 -8.86
N GLY A 30 -7.00 -8.20 -8.37
CA GLY A 30 -7.14 -9.65 -8.29
C GLY A 30 -8.26 -10.08 -7.35
N GLU A 31 -8.40 -9.41 -6.20
CA GLU A 31 -9.49 -9.62 -5.26
C GLU A 31 -10.85 -9.36 -5.91
N GLN A 32 -11.06 -8.19 -6.52
CA GLN A 32 -12.33 -7.86 -7.18
C GLN A 32 -12.70 -8.88 -8.27
N MET A 33 -11.72 -9.40 -9.00
CA MET A 33 -11.96 -10.45 -9.98
C MET A 33 -12.38 -11.76 -9.31
N SER A 34 -11.72 -12.14 -8.21
CA SER A 34 -12.03 -13.33 -7.42
C SER A 34 -13.43 -13.27 -6.80
N GLU A 35 -13.82 -12.12 -6.26
CA GLU A 35 -15.17 -11.87 -5.72
C GLU A 35 -16.24 -12.03 -6.79
N LYS A 36 -16.02 -11.48 -7.99
CA LYS A 36 -16.92 -11.64 -9.14
C LYS A 36 -17.02 -13.09 -9.62
N ALA A 37 -15.97 -13.88 -9.43
CA ALA A 37 -15.96 -15.31 -9.72
C ALA A 37 -16.61 -16.16 -8.60
N GLY A 38 -17.10 -15.55 -7.52
CA GLY A 38 -17.71 -16.24 -6.38
C GLY A 38 -16.69 -16.86 -5.41
N VAL A 39 -15.40 -16.54 -5.56
CA VAL A 39 -14.33 -17.00 -4.68
C VAL A 39 -13.92 -15.83 -3.79
N LEU A 40 -14.66 -15.64 -2.70
CA LEU A 40 -14.39 -14.57 -1.73
C LEU A 40 -13.29 -15.03 -0.74
N ASN A 41 -12.19 -14.28 -0.68
CA ASN A 41 -11.09 -14.55 0.24
C ASN A 41 -11.05 -13.51 1.37
N ILE A 42 -11.87 -13.71 2.41
CA ILE A 42 -11.91 -12.86 3.62
C ILE A 42 -10.56 -12.78 4.34
N GLY A 43 -9.67 -13.78 4.14
CA GLY A 43 -8.32 -13.75 4.68
C GLY A 43 -7.44 -12.66 4.04
N LEU A 44 -7.74 -12.23 2.81
CA LEU A 44 -6.95 -11.24 2.07
C LEU A 44 -7.02 -9.86 2.74
N GLU A 45 -8.22 -9.37 3.08
CA GLU A 45 -8.40 -8.11 3.80
C GLU A 45 -7.61 -8.10 5.12
N GLY A 46 -7.62 -9.21 5.85
CA GLY A 46 -6.85 -9.38 7.08
C GLY A 46 -5.33 -9.29 6.86
N MET A 47 -4.83 -9.92 5.79
CA MET A 47 -3.40 -9.84 5.43
C MET A 47 -2.98 -8.42 5.02
N MET A 48 -3.84 -7.69 4.31
CA MET A 48 -3.58 -6.29 3.94
C MET A 48 -3.55 -5.37 5.16
N LEU A 49 -4.50 -5.51 6.09
CA LEU A 49 -4.54 -4.73 7.33
C LEU A 49 -3.34 -5.02 8.23
N LEU A 50 -2.98 -6.29 8.42
CA LEU A 50 -1.82 -6.68 9.21
C LEU A 50 -0.51 -6.16 8.61
N GLY A 51 -0.37 -6.22 7.29
CA GLY A 51 0.78 -5.67 6.58
C GLY A 51 0.88 -4.14 6.73
N ALA A 52 -0.23 -3.42 6.58
CA ALA A 52 -0.27 -1.96 6.74
C ALA A 52 0.09 -1.54 8.17
N TYR A 53 -0.50 -2.20 9.17
CA TYR A 53 -0.20 -1.94 10.58
C TYR A 53 1.26 -2.28 10.91
N GLY A 54 1.76 -3.43 10.47
CA GLY A 54 3.13 -3.86 10.69
C GLY A 54 4.16 -2.90 10.08
N GLY A 55 3.90 -2.43 8.84
CA GLY A 55 4.74 -1.43 8.18
C GLY A 55 4.79 -0.10 8.92
N PHE A 56 3.63 0.39 9.36
CA PHE A 56 3.56 1.59 10.21
C PHE A 56 4.29 1.40 11.55
N ALA A 57 4.05 0.29 12.24
CA ALA A 57 4.68 0.00 13.53
C ALA A 57 6.21 -0.09 13.42
N ALA A 58 6.72 -0.71 12.35
CA ALA A 58 8.16 -0.76 12.08
C ALA A 58 8.74 0.63 11.78
N ALA A 59 8.07 1.43 10.95
CA ALA A 59 8.48 2.81 10.65
C ALA A 59 8.39 3.75 11.87
N TYR A 60 7.50 3.46 12.82
CA TYR A 60 7.43 4.19 14.09
C TYR A 60 8.55 3.79 15.05
N ALA A 61 8.95 2.52 15.03
CA ALA A 61 9.98 1.97 15.92
C ALA A 61 11.42 2.26 15.46
N THR A 62 11.63 2.76 14.24
CA THR A 62 12.95 3.02 13.64
C THR A 62 13.03 4.44 13.13
#